data_AF-A0A519NEU9-F1
#
_entry.id   AF-A0A519NEU9-F1
#
_cell.length_a   1.000
_cell.length_b   1.000
_cell.length_c   1.000
_cell.angle_alpha   90.00
_cell.angle_beta   90.00
_cell.angle_gamma   90.00
#
_symmetry.space_group_name_H-M   'P 1'
#
loop_
_entity.id
_entity.type
_entity.pdbx_description
1 polymer ?
#
loop_
_entity_poly.entity_id
_entity_poly.type
_entity_poly.pdbx_seq_one_letter_code
_entity_poly.pdbx_strand_id
1 'polypeptide(L)'
;NFGAKSVKEMENVFVDLASKERRNHILIGEGIDSGGHMFPGKAGKSVFPEQWSADKIMHEVSDIATDPSVVWVNQKGVQGALFTKKGDAARWVTDTVRDGVEIRVVIEPAGAGIITAFPRSGPGVIFNP
;
A
#
# COMPACT_ATOMS: atom_id res chain seq x y z
N ASN A 1 16.04 19.30 -28.35
CA ASN A 1 14.62 18.94 -28.56
C ASN A 1 14.36 17.55 -28.03
N PHE A 2 14.03 17.42 -26.75
CA PHE A 2 13.41 16.20 -26.25
C PHE A 2 11.91 16.35 -26.51
N GLY A 3 11.37 15.50 -27.39
CA GLY A 3 9.96 15.53 -27.78
C GLY A 3 9.08 15.35 -26.56
N ALA A 4 8.15 16.29 -26.36
CA ALA A 4 7.11 16.14 -25.36
C ALA A 4 6.29 14.90 -25.70
N LYS A 5 6.27 13.92 -24.80
CA LYS A 5 5.31 12.82 -24.85
C LYS A 5 3.90 13.41 -24.81
N SER A 6 2.97 12.82 -25.57
CA SER A 6 1.59 13.31 -25.60
C SER A 6 0.98 13.24 -24.19
N VAL A 7 0.05 14.13 -23.87
CA VAL A 7 -0.60 14.20 -22.56
C VAL A 7 -1.23 12.86 -22.16
N LYS A 8 -1.66 12.05 -23.15
CA LYS A 8 -2.21 10.70 -23.00
C LYS A 8 -1.18 9.62 -22.63
N GLU A 9 0.09 9.81 -22.99
CA GLU A 9 1.19 8.92 -22.58
C GLU A 9 1.72 9.25 -21.18
N MET A 10 1.38 10.44 -20.66
CA MET A 10 1.69 10.86 -19.29
C MET A 10 0.63 10.37 -18.28
N GLU A 11 -0.53 9.90 -18.75
CA GLU A 11 -1.70 9.53 -17.92
C GLU A 11 -1.56 8.22 -17.14
N ASN A 12 -0.46 7.46 -17.22
CA ASN A 12 -0.24 6.30 -16.35
C ASN A 12 1.25 6.00 -16.15
N VAL A 13 2.00 6.95 -15.60
CA VAL A 13 3.27 6.58 -14.96
C VAL A 13 2.91 5.98 -13.61
N PHE A 14 2.82 4.65 -13.55
CA PHE A 14 2.69 3.97 -12.26
C PHE A 14 3.90 4.33 -11.39
N VAL A 15 3.61 4.88 -10.22
CA VAL A 15 4.59 5.26 -9.20
C VAL A 15 4.67 4.16 -8.16
N ASP A 16 5.88 3.82 -7.72
CA ASP A 16 6.08 2.96 -6.56
C ASP A 16 7.09 3.62 -5.61
N LEU A 17 6.61 4.07 -4.45
CA LEU A 17 7.41 4.69 -3.40
C LEU A 17 7.90 3.68 -2.35
N ALA A 18 7.48 2.42 -2.44
CA ALA A 18 7.90 1.40 -1.49
C ALA A 18 9.34 0.94 -1.80
N SER A 19 10.06 0.50 -0.77
CA SER A 19 11.31 -0.23 -0.99
C SER A 19 11.03 -1.54 -1.74
N LYS A 20 12.05 -2.11 -2.39
CA LYS A 20 11.92 -3.39 -3.10
C LYS A 20 11.41 -4.50 -2.17
N GLU A 21 11.89 -4.52 -0.93
CA GLU A 21 11.48 -5.47 0.11
C GLU A 21 10.01 -5.27 0.47
N ARG A 22 9.53 -4.03 0.57
CA ARG A 22 8.14 -3.71 0.93
C ARG A 22 7.17 -3.96 -0.21
N ARG A 23 7.57 -3.67 -1.45
CA ARG A 23 6.87 -4.11 -2.65
C ARG A 23 6.72 -5.63 -2.66
N ASN A 24 7.82 -6.35 -2.45
CA ASN A 24 7.79 -7.82 -2.40
C ASN A 24 6.87 -8.31 -1.28
N HIS A 25 6.93 -7.70 -0.09
CA HIS A 25 6.09 -8.04 1.04
C HIS A 25 4.61 -7.92 0.70
N ILE A 26 4.21 -6.79 0.13
CA ILE A 26 2.82 -6.50 -0.23
C ILE A 26 2.34 -7.47 -1.31
N LEU A 27 3.10 -7.64 -2.39
CA LEU A 27 2.64 -8.38 -3.56
C LEU A 27 2.75 -9.89 -3.41
N ILE A 28 3.90 -10.39 -2.94
CA ILE A 28 4.29 -11.82 -3.01
C ILE A 28 4.49 -12.42 -1.61
N GLY A 29 5.05 -11.66 -0.67
CA GLY A 29 5.35 -12.07 0.70
C GLY A 29 6.58 -12.99 0.85
N GLU A 30 7.21 -12.96 2.03
CA GLU A 30 8.48 -13.66 2.34
C GLU A 30 8.37 -15.00 3.13
N GLY A 31 7.17 -15.48 3.53
CA GLY A 31 7.03 -16.72 4.32
C GLY A 31 5.61 -16.97 4.83
N ILE A 32 5.32 -18.08 5.51
CA ILE A 32 3.97 -18.34 6.08
C ILE A 32 3.58 -17.15 6.98
N ASP A 33 2.34 -16.67 6.84
CA ASP A 33 1.80 -15.49 7.53
C ASP A 33 2.41 -14.11 7.20
N SER A 34 3.26 -13.99 6.18
CA SER A 34 3.72 -12.68 5.65
C SER A 34 2.65 -11.95 4.81
N GLY A 35 3.02 -10.96 3.99
CA GLY A 35 2.07 -10.37 3.03
C GLY A 35 1.75 -11.33 1.87
N GLY A 36 1.74 -10.86 0.63
CA GLY A 36 1.28 -11.65 -0.52
C GLY A 36 -0.20 -11.43 -0.83
N HIS A 37 -0.56 -10.17 -1.04
CA HIS A 37 -1.91 -9.69 -1.27
C HIS A 37 -2.24 -9.51 -2.75
N MET A 38 -1.29 -9.64 -3.67
CA MET A 38 -1.59 -9.63 -5.11
C MET A 38 -2.16 -10.99 -5.53
N PHE A 39 -3.20 -10.99 -6.36
CA PHE A 39 -3.77 -12.22 -6.92
C PHE A 39 -2.71 -13.14 -7.56
N PRO A 40 -2.74 -14.46 -7.32
CA PRO A 40 -3.76 -15.25 -6.60
C PRO A 40 -3.70 -15.17 -5.06
N GLY A 41 -2.70 -14.46 -4.52
CA GLY A 41 -2.51 -14.23 -3.09
C GLY A 41 -2.06 -15.47 -2.33
N LYS A 42 -1.62 -15.27 -1.09
CA LYS A 42 -1.25 -16.36 -0.19
C LYS A 42 -2.42 -16.81 0.66
N ALA A 43 -2.40 -18.07 1.09
CA ALA A 43 -3.38 -18.62 2.03
C ALA A 43 -3.47 -17.77 3.30
N GLY A 44 -4.69 -17.59 3.80
CA GLY A 44 -5.03 -16.73 4.94
C GLY A 44 -4.99 -15.22 4.65
N LYS A 45 -4.92 -14.77 3.39
CA LYS A 45 -4.81 -13.33 3.04
C LYS A 45 -6.03 -12.83 2.28
N SER A 46 -6.38 -11.57 2.51
CA SER A 46 -7.21 -10.82 1.57
C SER A 46 -6.37 -10.41 0.37
N VAL A 47 -6.96 -10.49 -0.82
CA VAL A 47 -6.28 -10.43 -2.10
C VAL A 47 -6.87 -9.30 -2.94
N PHE A 48 -6.01 -8.50 -3.56
CA PHE A 48 -6.40 -7.43 -4.47
C PHE A 48 -7.12 -8.02 -5.69
N PRO A 49 -7.98 -7.23 -6.36
CA PRO A 49 -8.70 -7.71 -7.53
C PRO A 49 -7.77 -8.30 -8.58
N GLU A 50 -8.16 -9.41 -9.19
CA GLU A 50 -7.34 -10.14 -10.19
C GLU A 50 -6.88 -9.24 -11.35
N GLN A 51 -7.69 -8.26 -11.75
CA GLN A 51 -7.35 -7.33 -12.81
C GLN A 51 -6.36 -6.22 -12.40
N TRP A 52 -6.02 -6.09 -11.12
CA TRP A 52 -5.02 -5.12 -10.67
C TRP A 52 -3.61 -5.69 -10.84
N SER A 53 -2.83 -5.08 -11.73
CA SER A 53 -1.42 -5.41 -11.88
C SER A 53 -0.61 -5.04 -10.63
N ALA A 54 0.56 -5.64 -10.48
CA ALA A 54 1.54 -5.27 -9.45
C ALA A 54 1.79 -3.75 -9.40
N ASP A 55 1.95 -3.13 -10.58
CA ASP A 55 2.23 -1.69 -10.69
C ASP A 55 1.02 -0.84 -10.31
N LYS A 56 -0.20 -1.26 -10.68
CA LYS A 56 -1.43 -0.59 -10.22
C LYS A 56 -1.53 -0.65 -8.69
N ILE A 57 -1.37 -1.83 -8.09
CA ILE A 57 -1.45 -1.99 -6.63
C ILE A 57 -0.46 -1.03 -5.95
N MET A 58 0.79 -1.01 -6.38
CA MET A 58 1.80 -0.16 -5.77
C MET A 58 1.58 1.33 -6.03
N HIS A 59 0.96 1.68 -7.16
CA HIS A 59 0.57 3.05 -7.44
C HIS A 59 -0.55 3.54 -6.53
N GLU A 60 -1.62 2.77 -6.35
CA GLU A 60 -2.70 3.15 -5.42
C GLU A 60 -2.17 3.27 -3.98
N VAL A 61 -1.27 2.38 -3.57
CA VAL A 61 -0.64 2.45 -2.24
C VAL A 61 0.25 3.68 -2.10
N SER A 62 1.00 4.04 -3.14
CA SER A 62 1.85 5.24 -3.16
C SER A 62 1.04 6.53 -3.19
N ASP A 63 -0.06 6.55 -3.92
CA ASP A 63 -1.02 7.65 -3.95
C ASP A 63 -1.61 7.87 -2.55
N ILE A 64 -2.14 6.82 -1.91
CA ILE A 64 -2.65 6.89 -0.52
C ILE A 64 -1.58 7.39 0.45
N ALA A 65 -0.33 6.92 0.31
CA ALA A 65 0.76 7.32 1.18
C ALA A 65 1.15 8.81 1.06
N THR A 66 0.78 9.47 -0.05
CA THR A 66 1.14 10.86 -0.35
C THR A 66 -0.05 11.80 -0.47
N ASP A 67 -1.28 11.28 -0.39
CA ASP A 67 -2.51 12.05 -0.45
C ASP A 67 -2.69 12.90 0.83
N PRO A 68 -2.67 14.24 0.72
CA PRO A 68 -2.79 15.14 1.87
C PRO A 68 -4.19 15.12 2.50
N SER A 69 -5.20 14.54 1.83
CA SER A 69 -6.55 14.38 2.36
C SER A 69 -6.73 13.14 3.22
N VAL A 70 -5.80 12.18 3.15
CA VAL A 70 -5.86 10.94 3.93
C VAL A 70 -5.59 11.23 5.40
N VAL A 71 -6.55 10.84 6.23
CA VAL A 71 -6.40 10.88 7.68
C VAL A 71 -5.68 9.63 8.15
N TRP A 72 -4.57 9.84 8.84
CA TRP A 72 -3.75 8.78 9.43
C TRP A 72 -4.02 8.66 10.91
N VAL A 73 -4.00 7.44 11.45
CA VAL A 73 -3.98 7.21 12.90
C VAL A 73 -2.76 6.42 13.31
N ASN A 74 -2.14 6.75 14.44
CA ASN A 74 -1.08 5.92 14.99
C ASN A 74 -1.64 4.54 15.36
N GLN A 75 -1.02 3.47 14.86
CA GLN A 75 -1.43 2.10 15.14
C GLN A 75 -1.37 1.79 16.65
N LYS A 76 -0.43 2.42 17.36
CA LYS A 76 -0.25 2.35 18.81
C LYS A 76 0.26 3.69 19.33
N GLY A 77 -0.11 4.03 20.57
CA GLY A 77 0.42 5.20 21.26
C GLY A 77 -0.33 6.50 20.95
N VAL A 78 0.39 7.62 20.98
CA VAL A 78 -0.17 8.97 20.83
C VAL A 78 -0.36 9.30 19.36
N GLN A 79 -1.50 9.91 19.03
CA GLN A 79 -1.81 10.39 17.69
C GLN A 79 -0.82 11.48 17.23
N GLY A 80 -0.32 11.36 16.00
CA GLY A 80 0.67 12.26 15.41
C GLY A 80 2.12 11.99 15.84
N ALA A 81 2.38 11.00 16.70
CA ALA A 81 3.74 10.70 17.12
C ALA A 81 4.55 10.07 15.98
N LEU A 82 5.77 10.58 15.73
CA LEU A 82 6.70 10.04 14.73
C LEU A 82 7.54 8.86 15.25
N PHE A 83 7.69 8.75 16.57
CA PHE A 83 8.45 7.71 17.24
C PHE A 83 7.67 7.12 18.42
N THR A 84 7.91 5.85 18.73
CA THR A 84 7.40 5.20 19.93
C THR A 84 8.19 5.63 21.18
N LYS A 85 7.70 5.29 22.37
CA LYS A 85 8.44 5.51 23.63
C LYS A 85 9.82 4.83 23.67
N LYS A 86 10.05 3.81 22.84
CA LYS A 86 11.32 3.08 22.76
C LYS A 86 12.30 3.66 21.74
N GLY A 87 11.90 4.70 21.00
CA GLY A 87 12.71 5.33 19.94
C GLY A 87 12.51 4.73 18.55
N ASP A 88 11.78 3.62 18.42
CA ASP A 88 11.43 3.05 17.10
C ASP A 88 10.50 3.98 16.31
N ALA A 89 10.58 3.98 14.99
CA ALA A 89 9.65 4.72 14.13
C ALA A 89 8.20 4.27 14.40
N ALA A 90 7.29 5.24 14.54
CA ALA A 90 5.88 4.96 14.80
C ALA A 90 5.15 4.55 13.52
N ARG A 91 4.31 3.53 13.63
CA ARG A 91 3.44 3.08 12.53
C ARG A 91 2.14 3.85 12.53
N TRP A 92 1.81 4.41 11.37
CA TRP A 92 0.55 5.09 11.09
C TRP A 92 -0.25 4.19 10.15
N VAL A 93 -1.55 4.08 10.39
CA VAL A 93 -2.47 3.26 9.61
C VAL A 93 -3.63 4.11 9.10
N THR A 94 -4.12 3.78 7.93
CA THR A 94 -5.35 4.31 7.36
C THR A 94 -6.10 3.19 6.65
N ASP A 95 -7.41 3.32 6.54
CA ASP A 95 -8.27 2.56 5.65
C ASP A 95 -8.91 3.58 4.70
N THR A 96 -8.67 3.47 3.40
CA THR A 96 -9.20 4.41 2.42
C THR A 96 -9.55 3.72 1.11
N VAL A 97 -10.44 4.32 0.33
CA VAL A 97 -10.99 3.72 -0.88
C VAL A 97 -10.27 4.24 -2.12
N ARG A 98 -9.90 3.33 -3.02
CA ARG A 98 -9.44 3.59 -4.39
C ARG A 98 -10.13 2.63 -5.34
N ASP A 99 -10.74 3.14 -6.41
CA ASP A 99 -11.52 2.34 -7.37
C ASP A 99 -12.55 1.39 -6.72
N GLY A 100 -13.17 1.83 -5.62
CA GLY A 100 -14.16 1.03 -4.87
C GLY A 100 -13.57 -0.06 -3.96
N VAL A 101 -12.25 -0.22 -3.92
CA VAL A 101 -11.56 -1.13 -3.01
C VAL A 101 -11.12 -0.35 -1.77
N GLU A 102 -11.55 -0.81 -0.59
CA GLU A 102 -11.03 -0.31 0.68
C GLU A 102 -9.65 -0.94 0.93
N ILE A 103 -8.61 -0.12 1.04
CA ILE A 103 -7.23 -0.55 1.22
C ILE A 103 -6.75 -0.09 2.58
N ARG A 104 -6.25 -1.03 3.38
CA ARG A 104 -5.47 -0.69 4.57
C ARG A 104 -4.04 -0.41 4.15
N VAL A 105 -3.51 0.76 4.49
CA VAL A 105 -2.09 1.11 4.30
C VAL A 105 -1.45 1.41 5.65
N VAL A 106 -0.24 0.91 5.86
CA VAL A 106 0.58 1.19 7.05
C VAL A 106 1.90 1.81 6.62
N ILE A 107 2.25 2.94 7.22
CA ILE A 107 3.50 3.67 6.97
C ILE A 107 4.29 3.93 8.25
N GLU A 108 5.58 4.17 8.12
CA GLU A 108 6.47 4.74 9.14
C GLU A 108 7.02 6.08 8.60
N PRO A 109 6.42 7.24 8.95
CA PRO A 109 6.80 8.52 8.36
C PRO A 109 8.26 8.93 8.64
N ALA A 110 8.80 8.53 9.80
CA ALA A 110 10.19 8.76 10.19
C ALA A 110 11.07 7.50 10.02
N GLY A 111 10.57 6.49 9.30
CA GLY A 111 11.22 5.18 9.13
C GLY A 111 11.21 4.74 7.69
N ALA A 112 10.81 3.48 7.44
CA ALA A 112 10.94 2.86 6.13
C ALA A 112 9.88 3.32 5.10
N GLY A 113 9.05 4.33 5.39
CA GLY A 113 7.95 4.73 4.52
C GLY A 113 6.85 3.67 4.52
N ILE A 114 6.44 3.17 3.35
CA ILE A 114 5.40 2.15 3.22
C ILE A 114 5.86 0.82 3.85
N ILE A 115 5.09 0.31 4.81
CA ILE A 115 5.39 -0.93 5.54
C ILE A 115 4.61 -2.12 4.99
N THR A 116 3.31 -1.92 4.75
CA THR A 116 2.43 -2.94 4.17
C THR A 116 1.15 -2.28 3.67
N ALA A 117 0.46 -2.97 2.77
CA ALA A 117 -0.86 -2.61 2.30
C ALA A 117 -1.63 -3.86 1.87
N PHE A 118 -2.94 -3.87 2.10
CA PHE A 118 -3.81 -4.97 1.69
C PHE A 118 -5.27 -4.52 1.57
N PRO A 119 -6.05 -5.15 0.69
CA PRO A 119 -7.46 -4.82 0.56
C PRO A 119 -8.24 -5.37 1.76
N ARG A 120 -9.26 -4.65 2.17
CA ARG A 120 -10.18 -5.01 3.26
C ARG A 120 -11.51 -5.46 2.74
N SER A 121 -12.03 -4.76 1.74
CA SER A 121 -13.34 -4.99 1.13
C SER A 121 -13.43 -4.32 -0.25
N GLY A 122 -14.49 -4.61 -1.00
CA GLY A 122 -14.78 -3.98 -2.29
C GLY A 122 -14.85 -4.96 -3.47
N PRO A 123 -15.16 -4.45 -4.67
CA PRO A 123 -15.32 -5.29 -5.86
C PRO A 123 -14.04 -6.06 -6.20
N GLY A 124 -14.15 -7.37 -6.40
CA GLY A 124 -13.03 -8.24 -6.78
C GLY A 124 -12.06 -8.60 -5.65
N VAL A 125 -12.24 -8.05 -4.44
CA VAL A 125 -11.47 -8.48 -3.26
C VAL A 125 -11.96 -9.84 -2.81
N ILE A 126 -11.03 -10.80 -2.69
CA ILE A 126 -11.32 -12.15 -2.20
C ILE A 126 -10.45 -12.46 -0.98
N PHE A 127 -10.89 -13.42 -0.17
CA PHE A 127 -10.05 -14.04 0.84
C PHE A 127 -9.56 -15.39 0.31
N ASN A 128 -8.25 -15.60 0.29
CA ASN A 128 -7.66 -16.89 -0.05
C ASN A 128 -7.55 -17.72 1.25
N PRO A 129 -8.38 -18.76 1.44
CA PRO A 129 -8.44 -19.50 2.70
C PRO A 129 -7.19 -20.33 3.01
#